data_AF-A0A9D3LHJ3-F1
#
_entry.id   AF-A0A9D3LHJ3-F1
#
_cell.length_a   1.000
_cell.length_b   1.000
_cell.length_c   1.000
_cell.angle_alpha   90.00
_cell.angle_beta   90.00
_cell.angle_gamma   90.00
#
_symmetry.space_group_name_H-M   'P 1'
#
loop_
_entity.id
_entity.type
_entity.pdbx_description
1 polymer ?
#
loop_
_entity_poly.entity_id
_entity_poly.type
_entity_poly.pdbx_seq_one_letter_code
_entity_poly.pdbx_strand_id
1 'polypeptide(L)'
;MADAADIGDYGVRINVLCPAFGTRPLQSIEQEDNMGKFVKYKNSFKEKIDKYGVLPPSKIAEGMLRLITDSSLNGAVMKITCSKGIHFHTYGPLSA
;
A
#
# COMPACT_ATOMS: atom_id res chain seq x y z
N MET A 1 2.05 -1.95 17.45
CA MET A 1 0.90 -1.02 17.44
C MET A 1 -0.40 -1.79 17.54
N ALA A 2 -0.71 -2.67 16.59
CA ALA A 2 -1.88 -3.55 16.68
C ALA A 2 -1.90 -4.38 17.97
N ASP A 3 -0.82 -5.10 18.28
CA ASP A 3 -0.72 -5.91 19.51
C ASP A 3 -0.83 -5.05 20.78
N ALA A 4 -0.28 -3.85 20.77
CA ALA A 4 -0.36 -2.94 21.91
C ALA A 4 -1.80 -2.44 22.14
N ALA A 5 -2.56 -2.22 21.06
CA ALA A 5 -3.96 -1.83 21.15
C ALA A 5 -4.85 -2.99 21.65
N ASP A 6 -4.49 -4.22 21.27
CA ASP A 6 -5.15 -5.45 21.72
C ASP A 6 -4.87 -5.72 23.21
N ILE A 7 -3.60 -5.65 23.63
CA ILE A 7 -3.19 -5.77 25.05
C ILE A 7 -3.83 -4.68 25.91
N GLY A 8 -3.97 -3.47 25.37
CA GLY A 8 -4.59 -2.34 26.06
C GLY A 8 -6.12 -2.37 26.09
N ASP A 9 -6.76 -3.35 25.46
CA ASP A 9 -8.23 -3.50 25.32
C ASP A 9 -8.94 -2.20 24.86
N TYR A 10 -8.33 -1.48 23.92
CA TYR A 10 -8.88 -0.21 23.45
C TYR A 10 -10.06 -0.36 22.48
N GLY A 11 -10.41 -1.60 22.09
CA GLY A 11 -11.50 -1.86 21.14
C GLY A 11 -11.24 -1.36 19.71
N VAL A 12 -9.98 -1.08 19.35
CA VAL A 12 -9.59 -0.59 18.02
C VAL A 12 -8.69 -1.59 17.28
N ARG A 13 -8.91 -1.75 15.97
CA ARG A 13 -8.05 -2.56 15.09
C ARG A 13 -7.15 -1.65 14.27
N ILE A 14 -5.88 -2.03 14.14
CA ILE A 14 -4.88 -1.28 13.39
C ILE A 14 -4.38 -2.15 12.24
N ASN A 15 -4.59 -1.71 11.01
CA ASN A 15 -4.16 -2.41 9.79
C ASN A 15 -3.50 -1.42 8.82
N VAL A 16 -2.78 -1.94 7.83
CA VAL A 16 -2.09 -1.13 6.81
C VAL A 16 -2.56 -1.55 5.41
N LEU A 17 -2.80 -0.55 4.56
CA LEU A 17 -3.06 -0.72 3.14
C LEU A 17 -1.87 -0.17 2.32
N CYS A 18 -1.22 -1.04 1.56
CA CYS A 18 -0.06 -0.76 0.73
C CYS A 18 -0.39 -1.01 -0.75
N PRO A 19 -1.04 -0.08 -1.44
CA PRO A 19 -1.27 -0.19 -2.87
C PRO A 19 0.03 -0.01 -3.66
N ALA A 20 0.12 -0.65 -4.82
CA ALA A 20 1.08 -0.32 -5.86
C ALA A 20 0.75 1.06 -6.47
N PHE A 21 1.21 1.33 -7.69
CA PHE A 21 0.93 2.60 -8.38
C PHE A 21 -0.58 2.88 -8.44
N GLY A 22 -1.03 3.92 -7.74
CA GLY A 22 -2.43 4.34 -7.66
C GLY A 22 -2.71 5.61 -8.44
N THR A 23 -3.97 5.84 -8.80
CA THR A 23 -4.39 6.93 -9.68
C THR A 23 -4.42 8.29 -8.93
N ARG A 24 -3.25 8.87 -8.63
CA ARG A 24 -2.87 10.31 -8.80
C ARG A 24 -1.79 10.81 -7.80
N PRO A 25 -0.96 11.77 -8.25
CA PRO A 25 -0.51 11.96 -9.62
C PRO A 25 0.81 11.21 -9.76
N LEU A 26 0.79 10.02 -10.36
CA LEU A 26 2.00 9.49 -10.98
C LEU A 26 2.58 10.51 -12.00
N GLN A 27 1.72 11.41 -12.50
CA GLN A 27 2.09 12.59 -13.27
C GLN A 27 2.96 13.61 -12.50
N SER A 28 3.01 13.58 -11.16
CA SER A 28 3.92 14.45 -10.40
C SER A 28 5.38 14.08 -10.64
N ILE A 29 5.65 12.82 -11.03
CA ILE A 29 6.95 12.33 -11.48
C ILE A 29 7.40 13.05 -12.76
N GLU A 30 6.46 13.64 -13.53
CA GLU A 30 6.83 14.47 -14.68
C GLU A 30 7.41 15.82 -14.30
N GLN A 31 7.02 16.35 -13.14
CA GLN A 31 7.45 17.66 -12.66
C GLN A 31 8.76 17.50 -11.90
N GLU A 32 9.85 18.02 -12.46
CA GLU A 32 11.19 17.87 -11.88
C GLU A 32 11.29 18.47 -10.47
N ASP A 33 10.57 19.57 -10.22
CA ASP A 33 10.48 20.21 -8.90
C ASP A 33 9.94 19.25 -7.82
N ASN A 34 9.04 18.33 -8.17
CA ASN A 34 8.51 17.33 -7.24
C ASN A 34 9.48 16.17 -7.00
N MET A 35 10.44 15.96 -7.91
CA MET A 35 11.43 14.88 -7.82
C MET A 35 12.72 15.29 -7.11
N GLY A 36 13.07 16.59 -7.15
CA GLY A 36 14.30 17.11 -6.58
C GLY A 36 15.53 16.30 -7.00
N LYS A 37 16.33 15.86 -6.03
CA LYS A 37 17.55 15.06 -6.28
C LYS A 37 17.32 13.70 -6.96
N PHE A 38 16.06 13.25 -7.06
CA PHE A 38 15.69 11.96 -7.66
C PHE A 38 15.26 12.08 -9.12
N VAL A 39 15.27 13.27 -9.72
CA VAL A 39 14.88 13.50 -11.12
C VAL A 39 15.62 12.58 -12.10
N LYS A 40 16.89 12.24 -11.81
CA LYS A 40 17.69 11.28 -12.59
C LYS A 40 17.08 9.88 -12.72
N TYR A 41 16.15 9.51 -11.84
CA TYR A 41 15.46 8.21 -11.86
C TYR A 41 14.07 8.26 -12.50
N LYS A 42 13.65 9.43 -13.01
CA LYS A 42 12.32 9.67 -13.61
C LYS A 42 11.95 8.59 -14.63
N ASN A 43 12.82 8.31 -15.59
CA ASN A 43 12.55 7.32 -16.65
C ASN A 43 12.40 5.90 -16.08
N SER A 44 13.23 5.51 -15.12
CA SER A 44 13.10 4.21 -14.45
C SER A 44 11.80 4.07 -13.66
N PHE A 45 11.23 5.16 -13.14
CA PHE A 45 9.89 5.13 -12.55
C PHE A 45 8.80 4.95 -13.61
N LYS A 46 8.89 5.65 -14.75
CA LYS A 46 7.95 5.49 -15.88
C LYS A 46 7.93 4.05 -16.40
N GLU A 47 9.09 3.47 -16.66
CA GLU A 47 9.22 2.08 -17.11
C GLU A 47 8.54 1.09 -16.15
N LYS A 48 8.63 1.34 -14.84
CA LYS A 48 7.96 0.51 -13.83
C LYS A 48 6.44 0.70 -13.84
N ILE A 49 5.96 1.93 -14.02
CA ILE A 49 4.53 2.23 -14.13
C ILE A 49 3.96 1.54 -15.37
N ASP A 50 4.64 1.66 -16.52
CA ASP A 50 4.22 1.03 -17.78
C ASP A 50 4.24 -0.49 -17.67
N LYS A 51 5.26 -1.07 -17.03
CA LYS A 51 5.39 -2.53 -16.84
C LYS A 51 4.36 -3.11 -15.89
N TYR A 52 4.12 -2.47 -14.74
CA TYR A 52 3.28 -3.04 -13.68
C TYR A 52 1.84 -2.52 -13.70
N GLY A 53 1.56 -1.49 -14.48
CA GLY A 53 0.24 -0.87 -14.59
C GLY A 53 -0.12 -0.02 -13.37
N VAL A 54 -1.29 0.63 -13.49
CA VAL A 54 -1.85 1.52 -12.47
C VAL A 54 -3.15 0.94 -11.94
N LEU A 55 -3.30 0.90 -10.62
CA LEU A 55 -4.50 0.44 -9.96
C LEU A 55 -5.62 1.50 -10.07
N PRO A 56 -6.83 1.09 -10.46
CA PRO A 56 -7.99 1.97 -10.38
C PRO A 56 -8.34 2.25 -8.91
N PRO A 57 -8.83 3.45 -8.57
CA PRO A 57 -9.20 3.79 -7.20
C PRO A 57 -10.22 2.83 -6.58
N SER A 58 -11.11 2.24 -7.41
CA SER A 58 -12.10 1.25 -6.97
C SER A 58 -11.47 0.02 -6.32
N LYS A 59 -10.30 -0.45 -6.82
CA LYS A 59 -9.60 -1.60 -6.24
C LYS A 59 -8.96 -1.26 -4.89
N ILE A 60 -8.52 -0.02 -4.71
CA ILE A 60 -8.01 0.47 -3.43
C ILE A 60 -9.16 0.58 -2.41
N ALA A 61 -10.31 1.11 -2.84
CA ALA A 61 -11.51 1.21 -2.03
C ALA A 61 -12.03 -0.17 -1.59
N GLU A 62 -11.99 -1.17 -2.47
CA GLU A 62 -12.34 -2.56 -2.15
C GLU A 62 -11.48 -3.12 -1.00
N GLY A 63 -10.16 -2.92 -1.06
CA GLY A 63 -9.25 -3.33 0.00
C GLY A 63 -9.47 -2.57 1.32
N MET A 64 -9.69 -1.26 1.23
CA MET A 64 -10.01 -0.44 2.39
C MET A 64 -11.30 -0.89 3.08
N LEU A 65 -12.36 -1.12 2.30
CA LEU A 65 -13.65 -1.57 2.82
C LEU A 65 -13.48 -2.91 3.56
N ARG A 66 -12.72 -3.84 2.99
CA ARG A 66 -12.42 -5.12 3.63
C ARG A 66 -11.70 -4.95 4.97
N LEU A 67 -10.70 -4.07 5.07
CA LEU A 67 -10.02 -3.79 6.34
C LEU A 67 -10.97 -3.24 7.42
N ILE A 68 -11.95 -2.44 6.99
CA ILE A 68 -12.96 -1.86 7.88
C ILE A 68 -13.99 -2.91 8.32
N THR A 69 -14.54 -3.69 7.39
CA THR A 69 -15.69 -4.57 7.66
C THR A 69 -15.30 -5.93 8.22
N ASP A 70 -14.09 -6.42 7.93
CA ASP A 70 -13.62 -7.71 8.40
C ASP A 70 -13.04 -7.58 9.82
N SER A 71 -13.83 -7.98 10.82
CA SER A 71 -13.45 -7.88 12.23
C SER A 71 -12.32 -8.83 12.62
N SER A 72 -11.99 -9.85 11.82
CA SER A 72 -10.88 -10.76 12.12
C SER A 72 -9.50 -10.17 11.79
N LEU A 73 -9.45 -8.97 11.20
CA LEU A 73 -8.18 -8.34 10.78
C LEU A 73 -7.68 -7.34 11.82
N ASN A 74 -6.57 -7.68 12.47
CA ASN A 74 -5.77 -6.77 13.28
C ASN A 74 -4.29 -7.01 12.98
N GLY A 75 -3.50 -5.93 12.86
CA GLY A 75 -2.09 -6.01 12.48
C GLY A 75 -1.84 -6.42 11.02
N ALA A 76 -2.88 -6.48 10.19
CA ALA A 76 -2.78 -6.97 8.83
C ALA A 76 -2.08 -5.96 7.91
N VAL A 77 -1.16 -6.46 7.07
CA VAL A 77 -0.50 -5.67 6.03
C VAL A 77 -1.04 -6.10 4.67
N MET A 78 -2.05 -5.37 4.20
CA MET A 78 -2.69 -5.61 2.91
C MET A 78 -1.89 -4.95 1.79
N LYS A 79 -1.48 -5.73 0.81
CA LYS A 79 -0.89 -5.26 -0.44
C LYS A 79 -1.88 -5.40 -1.58
N ILE A 80 -1.90 -4.42 -2.47
CA ILE A 80 -2.68 -4.48 -3.71
C ILE A 80 -1.74 -4.24 -4.88
N THR A 81 -1.65 -5.17 -5.80
CA THR A 81 -0.87 -5.04 -7.04
C THR A 81 -1.72 -5.43 -8.25
N CYS A 82 -1.40 -4.91 -9.43
CA CYS A 82 -2.11 -5.29 -10.65
C CYS A 82 -1.97 -6.80 -10.96
N SER A 83 -0.84 -7.41 -10.58
CA SER A 83 -0.55 -8.82 -10.85
C SER A 83 -1.21 -9.81 -9.89
N LYS A 84 -1.36 -9.46 -8.60
CA LYS A 84 -1.85 -10.39 -7.56
C LYS A 84 -3.16 -9.95 -6.93
N GLY A 85 -3.63 -8.74 -7.22
CA GLY A 85 -4.80 -8.17 -6.56
C GLY A 85 -4.55 -7.97 -5.05
N ILE A 86 -5.62 -8.06 -4.27
CA ILE A 86 -5.60 -7.92 -2.82
C ILE A 86 -4.99 -9.18 -2.19
N HIS A 87 -3.91 -9.00 -1.43
CA HIS A 87 -3.28 -10.07 -0.67
C HIS A 87 -2.59 -9.53 0.58
N PHE A 88 -2.23 -10.39 1.52
CA PHE A 88 -1.56 -9.99 2.75
C PHE A 88 -0.07 -10.31 2.71
N HIS A 89 0.73 -9.47 3.35
CA HIS A 89 2.14 -9.75 3.61
C HIS A 89 2.30 -10.38 4.99
N THR A 90 3.11 -11.43 5.06
CA THR A 90 3.54 -12.05 6.30
C THR A 90 5.02 -11.74 6.47
N TYR A 91 5.36 -11.06 7.56
CA TYR A 91 6.75 -10.93 7.97
C TYR A 91 7.18 -12.23 8.65
N GLY A 92 8.37 -12.70 8.33
CA GLY A 92 8.99 -13.79 9.10
C GLY A 92 9.25 -13.36 10.54
N PRO A 93 9.61 -14.30 11.43
CA PRO A 93 10.08 -13.94 12.76
C PRO A 93 11.22 -12.92 12.65
N LEU A 94 11.24 -11.94 13.56
CA LEU A 94 12.37 -11.04 13.70
C LEU A 94 13.63 -11.88 13.88
N SER A 95 14.61 -11.72 13.00
CA SER A 95 15.94 -12.27 13.22
C SER A 95 16.45 -11.73 14.55
N ALA A 96 16.72 -12.63 15.50
CA ALA A 96 17.26 -12.31 16.81
C ALA A 96 18.70 -11.77 16.72
#